data_AF-A0A931RQE6-F1
#
_entry.id   AF-A0A931RQE6-F1
#
_cell.length_a   1.000
_cell.length_b   1.000
_cell.length_c   1.000
_cell.angle_alpha   90.00
_cell.angle_beta   90.00
_cell.angle_gamma   90.00
#
_symmetry.space_group_name_H-M   'P 1'
#
loop_
_entity.id
_entity.type
_entity.pdbx_description
1 polymer ?
#
loop_
_entity_poly.entity_id
_entity_poly.type
_entity_poly.pdbx_seq_one_letter_code
_entity_poly.pdbx_strand_id
1 'polypeptide(L)'
;MTEEIKPGRMYTPKETRDFLKISESTMKRMIKNGIIKAYKVSGQHRIWGHEILKLVSPSFETKVLEVYRKVRGKTKEAINKW
;
A
#
# COMPACT_ATOMS: atom_id res chain seq x y z
N MET A 1 -2.18 7.08 -19.11
CA MET A 1 -3.19 6.03 -19.38
C MET A 1 -3.62 5.46 -18.05
N THR A 2 -4.89 5.63 -17.71
CA THR A 2 -5.52 5.07 -16.50
C THR A 2 -5.93 3.64 -16.81
N GLU A 3 -5.01 2.68 -16.60
CA GLU A 3 -5.38 1.27 -16.61
C GLU A 3 -6.26 0.97 -15.38
N GLU A 4 -7.34 0.23 -15.60
CA GLU A 4 -8.17 -0.28 -14.52
C GLU A 4 -7.47 -1.43 -13.77
N ILE A 5 -7.64 -1.48 -12.45
CA ILE A 5 -7.05 -2.52 -11.62
C ILE A 5 -7.90 -3.78 -11.71
N LYS A 6 -7.36 -4.84 -12.31
CA LYS A 6 -8.01 -6.16 -12.43
C LYS A 6 -7.74 -7.00 -11.18
N PRO A 7 -8.76 -7.49 -10.45
CA PRO A 7 -8.57 -8.23 -9.20
C PRO A 7 -7.68 -9.48 -9.32
N GLY A 8 -7.82 -10.19 -10.44
CA GLY A 8 -7.12 -11.44 -10.76
C GLY A 8 -5.79 -11.25 -11.51
N ARG A 9 -5.24 -10.03 -11.57
CA ARG A 9 -3.94 -9.76 -12.17
C ARG A 9 -2.90 -9.50 -11.07
N MET A 10 -1.67 -9.95 -11.32
CA MET A 10 -0.52 -9.57 -10.50
C MET A 10 0.15 -8.32 -11.06
N TYR A 11 0.53 -7.43 -10.15
CA TYR A 11 1.18 -6.16 -10.43
C TYR A 11 2.53 -6.08 -9.72
N THR A 12 3.46 -5.36 -10.34
CA THR A 12 4.73 -4.97 -9.75
C THR A 12 4.52 -3.93 -8.64
N PRO A 13 5.50 -3.76 -7.74
CA PRO A 13 5.48 -2.64 -6.79
C PRO A 13 5.47 -1.27 -7.49
N LYS A 14 6.07 -1.17 -8.69
CA LYS A 14 6.08 0.07 -9.47
C LYS A 14 4.68 0.41 -9.99
N GLU A 15 3.99 -0.54 -10.62
CA GLU A 15 2.61 -0.36 -11.07
C GLU A 15 1.68 -0.04 -9.89
N THR A 16 1.82 -0.77 -8.78
CA THR A 16 1.01 -0.54 -7.58
C THR A 16 1.23 0.87 -7.00
N ARG A 17 2.48 1.33 -6.96
CA ARG A 17 2.83 2.70 -6.57
C ARG A 17 2.16 3.73 -7.49
N ASP A 18 2.19 3.48 -8.79
CA ASP A 18 1.66 4.38 -9.80
C ASP A 18 0.12 4.41 -9.80
N PHE A 19 -0.55 3.32 -9.40
CA PHE A 19 -1.99 3.28 -9.12
C PHE A 19 -2.35 4.06 -7.85
N LEU A 20 -1.65 3.81 -6.74
CA LEU A 20 -1.93 4.44 -5.45
C LEU A 20 -1.43 5.88 -5.34
N LYS A 21 -0.67 6.37 -6.32
CA LYS A 21 -0.06 7.72 -6.35
C LYS A 21 0.80 8.02 -5.12
N ILE A 22 1.57 7.02 -4.68
CA ILE A 22 2.47 7.13 -3.52
C ILE A 22 3.94 7.17 -3.94
N SER A 23 4.83 7.53 -3.03
CA SER A 23 6.28 7.47 -3.27
C SER A 23 6.79 6.02 -3.22
N GLU A 24 7.95 5.78 -3.83
CA GLU A 24 8.62 4.47 -3.79
C GLU A 24 8.97 4.04 -2.36
N SER A 25 9.39 5.00 -1.51
CA SER A 25 9.70 4.70 -0.12
C SER A 25 8.46 4.26 0.67
N THR A 26 7.29 4.83 0.36
CA THR A 26 6.01 4.41 0.96
C THR A 26 5.60 3.03 0.46
N MET A 27 5.74 2.74 -0.84
CA MET A 27 5.49 1.42 -1.39
C MET A 27 6.36 0.34 -0.71
N LYS A 28 7.67 0.61 -0.54
CA LYS A 28 8.60 -0.29 0.18
C LYS A 28 8.18 -0.51 1.64
N ARG A 29 7.79 0.55 2.35
CA ARG A 29 7.30 0.45 3.74
C ARG A 29 6.00 -0.34 3.85
N MET A 30 5.07 -0.15 2.92
CA MET A 30 3.81 -0.89 2.90
C MET A 30 4.03 -2.40 2.75
N ILE A 31 4.96 -2.80 1.87
CA ILE A 31 5.37 -4.20 1.74
C ILE A 31 6.05 -4.68 3.02
N LYS A 32 7.04 -3.94 3.52
CA LYS A 32 7.82 -4.32 4.71
C LYS A 32 6.95 -4.50 5.97
N ASN A 33 5.97 -3.62 6.15
CA ASN A 33 5.09 -3.62 7.32
C ASN A 33 3.82 -4.46 7.13
N GLY A 34 3.67 -5.15 5.99
CA GLY A 34 2.50 -5.99 5.71
C GLY A 34 1.18 -5.22 5.52
N ILE A 35 1.24 -3.91 5.24
CA ILE A 35 0.05 -3.09 4.95
C ILE A 35 -0.60 -3.56 3.63
N ILE A 36 0.23 -4.00 2.69
CA ILE A 36 -0.21 -4.63 1.45
C ILE A 36 0.46 -5.99 1.32
N LYS A 37 -0.30 -7.03 1.00
CA LYS A 37 0.26 -8.37 0.86
C LYS A 37 0.99 -8.47 -0.47
N ALA A 38 2.29 -8.74 -0.40
CA ALA A 38 3.15 -9.01 -1.55
C ALA A 38 3.62 -10.47 -1.52
N TYR A 39 3.72 -11.06 -2.71
CA TYR A 39 4.15 -12.43 -2.93
C TYR A 39 5.47 -12.41 -3.68
N LYS A 40 6.38 -13.34 -3.37
CA LYS A 40 7.60 -13.53 -4.14
C LYS A 40 7.31 -14.45 -5.31
N VAL A 41 7.47 -13.93 -6.53
CA VAL A 41 7.38 -14.69 -7.78
C VAL A 41 8.67 -14.45 -8.54
N SER A 42 9.44 -15.52 -8.76
CA SER A 42 10.76 -15.46 -9.42
C SER A 42 11.68 -14.38 -8.82
N GLY A 43 11.75 -14.31 -7.49
CA GLY A 43 12.58 -13.35 -6.76
C GLY A 43 12.02 -11.91 -6.67
N GLN A 44 11.04 -11.56 -7.50
CA GLN A 44 10.41 -10.24 -7.49
C GLN A 44 9.15 -10.22 -6.62
N HIS A 45 8.86 -9.06 -6.03
CA HIS A 45 7.58 -8.86 -5.37
C HIS A 45 6.47 -8.69 -6.41
N ARG A 46 5.32 -9.31 -6.16
CA ARG A 46 4.08 -9.18 -6.92
C ARG A 46 2.91 -8.97 -5.96
N ILE A 47 1.98 -8.13 -6.36
CA ILE A 47 0.81 -7.74 -5.56
C ILE A 47 -0.42 -8.07 -6.37
N TRP A 48 -1.39 -8.78 -5.79
CA TRP A 48 -2.64 -9.06 -6.47
C TRP A 48 -3.49 -7.80 -6.57
N GLY A 49 -4.19 -7.62 -7.69
CA GLY A 49 -5.11 -6.51 -7.88
C GLY A 49 -6.17 -6.40 -6.78
N HIS A 50 -6.67 -7.52 -6.26
CA HIS A 50 -7.63 -7.50 -5.15
C HIS A 50 -7.06 -6.88 -3.86
N GLU A 51 -5.76 -7.01 -3.61
CA GLU A 51 -5.10 -6.37 -2.45
C GLU A 51 -4.99 -4.86 -2.65
N ILE A 52 -4.74 -4.41 -3.89
CA ILE A 52 -4.72 -2.99 -4.23
C ILE A 52 -6.14 -2.41 -4.10
N LEU A 53 -7.14 -3.09 -4.65
CA LEU A 53 -8.55 -2.69 -4.58
C LEU A 53 -9.04 -2.63 -3.13
N LYS A 54 -8.62 -3.58 -2.28
CA LYS A 54 -8.92 -3.56 -0.86
C LYS A 54 -8.45 -2.25 -0.22
N LEU A 55 -7.24 -1.78 -0.53
CA LEU A 55 -6.70 -0.52 0.00
C LEU A 55 -7.45 0.74 -0.41
N VAL A 56 -8.05 0.74 -1.60
CA VAL A 56 -8.81 1.88 -2.13
C VAL A 56 -10.33 1.74 -1.96
N SER A 57 -10.81 0.61 -1.41
CA SER A 57 -12.24 0.38 -1.22
C SER A 57 -12.79 1.18 -0.02
N PRO A 58 -13.95 1.85 -0.15
CA PRO A 58 -14.57 2.65 0.93
C PRO A 58 -14.82 1.84 2.22
N SER A 59 -15.11 0.54 2.09
CA SER A 59 -15.32 -0.36 3.23
C SER A 59 -14.04 -0.65 4.03
N PHE A 60 -12.85 -0.54 3.40
CA PHE A 60 -11.57 -0.76 4.07
C PHE A 60 -10.97 0.54 4.63
N GLU A 61 -11.44 1.70 4.16
CA GLU A 61 -11.00 3.01 4.65
C GLU A 61 -11.16 3.13 6.16
N THR A 62 -12.21 2.59 6.79
CA THR A 62 -12.41 2.70 8.25
C THR A 62 -11.28 2.06 9.06
N LYS A 63 -10.85 0.83 8.71
CA LYS A 63 -9.74 0.15 9.40
C LYS A 63 -8.37 0.72 9.02
N VAL A 64 -8.16 1.07 7.76
CA VAL A 64 -6.88 1.65 7.30
C VAL A 64 -6.69 3.07 7.82
N LEU A 65 -7.75 3.88 7.89
CA LEU A 65 -7.70 5.19 8.53
C LEU A 65 -7.26 5.07 9.97
N GLU A 66 -7.73 4.07 10.71
CA GLU A 66 -7.33 3.88 12.10
C GLU A 66 -5.82 3.55 12.20
N VAL A 67 -5.33 2.64 11.36
CA VAL A 67 -3.91 2.28 11.31
C VAL A 67 -3.05 3.44 10.80
N TYR A 68 -3.46 4.14 9.75
CA TYR A 68 -2.77 5.32 9.20
C TYR A 68 -2.75 6.47 10.22
N ARG A 69 -3.87 6.75 10.90
CA ARG A 69 -3.94 7.73 11.99
C ARG A 69 -2.99 7.36 13.12
N LYS A 70 -2.89 6.08 13.50
CA LYS A 70 -1.93 5.61 14.52
C LYS A 70 -0.49 5.80 14.05
N VAL A 71 -0.15 5.44 12.82
CA VAL A 71 1.22 5.60 12.27
C VAL A 71 1.57 7.08 12.13
N ARG A 72 0.69 7.90 11.55
CA ARG A 72 0.87 9.35 11.40
C ARG A 72 0.97 10.04 12.77
N GLY A 73 0.16 9.62 13.74
CA GLY A 73 0.23 10.08 15.13
C GLY A 73 1.60 9.83 15.74
N LYS A 74 2.10 8.59 15.64
CA LYS A 74 3.45 8.23 16.10
C LYS A 74 4.54 9.06 15.41
N THR A 75 4.41 9.31 14.10
CA THR A 75 5.34 10.18 13.38
C THR A 75 5.28 11.62 13.88
N LYS A 76 4.09 12.17 14.15
CA LYS A 76 3.91 13.52 14.69
C LYS A 76 4.50 13.65 16.09
N GLU A 77 4.30 12.66 16.96
CA GLU A 77 4.90 12.62 18.29
C GLU A 77 6.43 12.55 18.26
N ALA A 78 6.99 11.77 17.32
CA ALA A 78 8.43 11.68 17.15
C ALA A 78 9.05 13.01 16.69
N ILE A 79 8.35 13.76 15.82
CA ILE A 79 8.79 15.09 15.36
C ILE A 79 8.69 16.13 16.49
N ASN A 80 7.61 16.12 17.29
CA ASN A 80 7.45 17.08 18.39
C ASN A 80 8.46 16.89 19.54
N LYS A 81 9.10 15.71 19.63
CA LYS A 81 10.14 15.41 20.62
C LYS A 81 11.55 15.76 20.15
N TRP A 82 11.71 16.16 18.89
CA TRP A 82 12.98 16.55 18.28
C TRP A 82 13.10 18.07 18.30
#